data_AF-A0A1I4KV75-F1
#
_entry.id   AF-A0A1I4KV75-F1
#
_cell.length_a   1.000
_cell.length_b   1.000
_cell.length_c   1.000
_cell.angle_alpha   90.00
_cell.angle_beta   90.00
_cell.angle_gamma   90.00
#
_symmetry.space_group_name_H-M   'P 1'
#
loop_
_entity.id
_entity.type
_entity.pdbx_description
1 polymer ?
#
loop_
_entity_poly.entity_id
_entity_poly.type
_entity_poly.pdbx_seq_one_letter_code
_entity_poly.pdbx_strand_id
1 'polypeptide(L)'
;MKKFAAASISSIAAALMLLAGAPALAQSTPAAAPAVAAAATEPAKPIEPAVAAAVKELFVAMNYRSLMASGMQQMSNNLPVMMRNSMEAGINANPQLGPQDKQVAIVKAEARLPAVVKALQEFLADPKLVDEMMSEIAPLYAANFSVAEIKQLSVFYRSPLGAKMLALSPKLMSEGMQIGQRVVARRMAPLMQQLQAAEQAGKAEQATPAGKVEK
;
A
#
# COMPACT_ATOMS: atom_id res chain seq x y z
N MET A 1 -5.18 58.26 -12.43
CA MET A 1 -6.37 57.64 -13.06
C MET A 1 -6.11 56.14 -13.16
N LYS A 2 -6.98 55.34 -12.53
CA LYS A 2 -6.99 53.86 -12.55
C LYS A 2 -7.26 53.36 -13.97
N LYS A 3 -6.60 52.27 -14.41
CA LYS A 3 -7.25 51.10 -15.06
C LYS A 3 -6.43 49.84 -14.82
N PHE A 4 -7.05 48.89 -14.13
CA PHE A 4 -6.63 47.50 -13.94
C PHE A 4 -6.91 46.71 -15.22
N ALA A 5 -5.99 45.83 -15.62
CA ALA A 5 -6.26 44.78 -16.60
C ALA A 5 -6.74 43.53 -15.84
N ALA A 6 -8.02 43.20 -16.03
CA ALA A 6 -8.65 42.01 -15.49
C ALA A 6 -8.46 40.83 -16.44
N ALA A 7 -8.06 39.70 -15.85
CA ALA A 7 -8.12 38.38 -16.47
C ALA A 7 -9.57 38.03 -16.86
N SER A 8 -9.74 37.36 -17.99
CA SER A 8 -10.98 36.66 -18.33
C SER A 8 -10.66 35.19 -18.60
N ILE A 9 -11.18 34.37 -17.69
CA ILE A 9 -11.27 32.91 -17.75
C ILE A 9 -12.34 32.58 -18.79
N SER A 10 -12.07 31.66 -19.72
CA SER A 10 -13.09 31.04 -20.53
C SER A 10 -12.87 29.52 -20.59
N SER A 11 -13.83 28.82 -20.00
CA SER A 11 -14.02 27.38 -20.04
C SER A 11 -14.53 26.92 -21.40
N ILE A 12 -13.97 25.83 -21.96
CA ILE A 12 -14.63 24.93 -22.94
C ILE A 12 -14.03 23.53 -22.67
N ALA A 13 -14.67 22.65 -21.90
CA ALA A 13 -15.74 21.72 -22.28
C ALA A 13 -15.39 20.74 -23.41
N ALA A 14 -15.30 19.46 -23.03
CA ALA A 14 -15.56 18.22 -23.75
C ALA A 14 -15.66 18.20 -25.29
N ALA A 15 -14.94 17.26 -25.92
CA ALA A 15 -15.51 16.08 -26.61
C ALA A 15 -14.52 15.52 -27.66
N LEU A 16 -14.43 14.19 -27.76
CA LEU A 16 -14.73 13.40 -28.97
C LEU A 16 -14.00 12.04 -28.95
N MET A 17 -14.78 11.00 -28.71
CA MET A 17 -14.51 9.64 -29.19
C MET A 17 -14.69 9.60 -30.72
N LEU A 18 -13.86 8.81 -31.41
CA LEU A 18 -14.24 7.72 -32.34
C LEU A 18 -13.10 7.37 -33.30
N LEU A 19 -12.83 6.06 -33.45
CA LEU A 19 -12.40 5.32 -34.65
C LEU A 19 -12.24 3.84 -34.20
N ALA A 20 -13.26 2.99 -34.43
CA ALA A 20 -13.46 2.13 -35.61
C ALA A 20 -12.44 0.99 -35.73
N GLY A 21 -12.94 -0.24 -35.90
CA GLY A 21 -12.27 -1.50 -35.55
C GLY A 21 -11.57 -2.26 -36.67
N ALA A 22 -11.01 -3.42 -36.30
CA ALA A 22 -10.58 -4.53 -37.15
C ALA A 22 -10.35 -5.79 -36.28
N PRO A 23 -10.35 -7.01 -36.87
CA PRO A 23 -10.97 -8.20 -36.29
C PRO A 23 -10.04 -9.11 -35.48
N ALA A 24 -10.68 -10.03 -34.76
CA ALA A 24 -10.10 -11.10 -33.96
C ALA A 24 -9.09 -11.96 -34.73
N LEU A 25 -7.91 -12.15 -34.13
CA LEU A 25 -7.10 -13.35 -34.29
C LEU A 25 -6.89 -13.95 -32.91
N ALA A 26 -7.33 -15.19 -32.78
CA ALA A 26 -7.22 -16.03 -31.61
C ALA A 26 -5.76 -16.12 -31.15
N GLN A 27 -5.49 -15.70 -29.92
CA GLN A 27 -4.36 -16.16 -29.14
C GLN A 27 -4.88 -16.53 -27.75
N SER A 28 -4.76 -17.81 -27.45
CA SER A 28 -5.04 -18.44 -26.17
C SER A 28 -4.35 -17.69 -25.04
N THR A 29 -5.10 -16.91 -24.28
CA THR A 29 -4.66 -16.37 -23.00
C THR A 29 -4.57 -17.50 -21.98
N PRO A 30 -3.46 -17.67 -21.25
CA PRO A 30 -3.47 -18.48 -20.03
C PRO A 30 -4.54 -17.88 -19.11
N ALA A 31 -5.32 -18.73 -18.44
CA ALA A 31 -6.35 -18.30 -17.50
C ALA A 31 -5.78 -17.23 -16.56
N ALA A 32 -6.17 -15.98 -16.80
CA ALA A 32 -5.81 -14.88 -15.94
C ALA A 32 -6.40 -15.21 -14.57
N ALA A 33 -5.53 -15.38 -13.57
CA ALA A 33 -5.94 -15.22 -12.18
C ALA A 33 -6.74 -13.91 -12.09
N PRO A 34 -7.87 -13.87 -11.36
CA PRO A 34 -8.70 -12.68 -11.35
C PRO A 34 -7.83 -11.50 -10.94
N ALA A 35 -7.62 -10.59 -11.89
CA ALA A 35 -7.05 -9.29 -11.60
C ALA A 35 -7.93 -8.72 -10.49
N VAL A 36 -7.32 -8.41 -9.36
CA VAL A 36 -7.99 -7.65 -8.29
C VAL A 36 -8.22 -6.28 -8.90
N ALA A 37 -9.33 -6.15 -9.63
CA ALA A 37 -9.78 -4.88 -10.15
C ALA A 37 -9.87 -3.96 -8.93
N ALA A 38 -9.25 -2.80 -9.03
CA ALA A 38 -9.48 -1.71 -8.10
C ALA A 38 -10.99 -1.43 -8.14
N ALA A 39 -11.74 -2.07 -7.25
CA ALA A 39 -13.15 -1.83 -7.09
C ALA A 39 -13.25 -0.37 -6.66
N ALA A 40 -13.78 0.46 -7.56
CA ALA A 40 -14.33 1.74 -7.16
C ALA A 40 -15.26 1.45 -5.98
N THR A 41 -14.99 2.08 -4.84
CA THR A 41 -15.80 1.98 -3.63
C THR A 41 -17.18 2.56 -3.93
N GLU A 42 -18.09 1.73 -4.43
CA GLU A 42 -19.51 2.02 -4.33
C GLU A 42 -19.85 2.20 -2.85
N PRO A 43 -20.62 3.23 -2.48
CA PRO A 43 -21.05 3.42 -1.10
C PRO A 43 -21.76 2.15 -0.64
N ALA A 44 -21.24 1.54 0.43
CA ALA A 44 -21.75 0.28 0.93
C ALA A 44 -23.24 0.40 1.26
N LYS A 45 -24.04 -0.57 0.82
CA LYS A 45 -25.47 -0.64 1.19
C LYS A 45 -25.60 -0.64 2.72
N PRO A 46 -26.58 0.07 3.30
CA PRO A 46 -26.82 0.06 4.73
C PRO A 46 -26.97 -1.38 5.24
N ILE A 47 -26.14 -1.75 6.21
CA ILE A 47 -26.18 -3.08 6.85
C ILE A 47 -27.37 -3.19 7.79
N GLU A 48 -28.02 -4.35 7.83
CA GLU A 48 -29.11 -4.61 8.76
C GLU A 48 -28.65 -4.42 10.22
N PRO A 49 -29.50 -3.89 11.13
CA PRO A 49 -29.10 -3.57 12.50
C PRO A 49 -28.50 -4.76 13.28
N ALA A 50 -29.04 -5.97 13.07
CA ALA A 50 -28.53 -7.18 13.71
C ALA A 50 -27.12 -7.56 13.23
N VAL A 51 -26.82 -7.34 11.94
CA VAL A 51 -25.50 -7.56 11.35
C VAL A 51 -24.52 -6.53 11.90
N ALA A 52 -24.91 -5.25 11.92
CA ALA A 52 -24.10 -4.16 12.47
C ALA A 52 -23.71 -4.40 13.93
N ALA A 53 -24.66 -4.86 14.75
CA ALA A 53 -24.39 -5.21 16.14
C ALA A 53 -23.40 -6.38 16.25
N ALA A 54 -23.56 -7.44 15.46
CA ALA A 54 -22.65 -8.58 15.48
C ALA A 54 -21.22 -8.19 15.05
N VAL A 55 -21.06 -7.35 14.03
CA VAL A 55 -19.75 -6.85 13.58
C VAL A 55 -19.09 -5.98 14.64
N LYS A 56 -19.86 -5.12 15.32
CA LYS A 56 -19.34 -4.31 16.43
C LYS A 56 -18.79 -5.20 17.55
N GLU A 57 -19.52 -6.26 17.92
CA GLU A 57 -19.07 -7.24 18.91
C GLU A 57 -17.78 -7.95 18.48
N LEU A 58 -17.66 -8.29 17.20
CA LEU A 58 -16.44 -8.86 16.63
C LEU A 58 -15.24 -7.90 16.74
N PHE A 59 -15.43 -6.62 16.40
CA PHE A 59 -14.37 -5.62 16.51
C PHE A 59 -13.90 -5.41 17.94
N VAL A 60 -14.80 -5.51 18.92
CA VAL A 60 -14.44 -5.53 20.33
C VAL A 60 -13.64 -6.78 20.66
N ALA A 61 -14.09 -7.96 20.23
CA ALA A 61 -13.37 -9.23 20.46
C ALA A 61 -11.96 -9.23 19.86
N MET A 62 -11.77 -8.56 18.73
CA MET A 62 -10.48 -8.42 18.04
C MET A 62 -9.63 -7.24 18.54
N ASN A 63 -10.07 -6.50 19.56
CA ASN A 63 -9.39 -5.28 20.02
C ASN A 63 -9.11 -4.25 18.91
N TYR A 64 -9.98 -4.20 17.89
CA TYR A 64 -9.70 -3.50 16.62
C TYR A 64 -9.47 -2.00 16.81
N ARG A 65 -10.25 -1.37 17.70
CA ARG A 65 -10.09 0.04 18.08
C ARG A 65 -8.72 0.32 18.69
N SER A 66 -8.28 -0.50 19.64
CA SER A 66 -6.99 -0.33 20.31
C SER A 66 -5.84 -0.51 19.33
N LEU A 67 -5.97 -1.50 18.43
CA LEU A 67 -5.02 -1.75 17.36
C LEU A 67 -4.89 -0.53 16.42
N MET A 68 -6.02 0.01 15.94
CA MET A 68 -6.03 1.20 15.09
C MET A 68 -5.45 2.43 15.79
N ALA A 69 -5.90 2.71 17.01
CA ALA A 69 -5.40 3.85 17.78
C ALA A 69 -3.89 3.74 18.03
N SER A 70 -3.39 2.55 18.35
CA SER A 70 -1.95 2.30 18.51
C SER A 70 -1.18 2.52 17.21
N GLY A 71 -1.73 2.09 16.07
CA GLY A 71 -1.14 2.32 14.75
C GLY A 71 -1.08 3.81 14.40
N MET A 72 -2.17 4.55 14.62
CA MET A 72 -2.19 6.00 14.42
C MET A 72 -1.22 6.73 15.35
N GLN A 73 -1.09 6.29 16.61
CA GLN A 73 -0.13 6.86 17.54
C GLN A 73 1.31 6.64 17.06
N GLN A 74 1.64 5.44 16.58
CA GLN A 74 2.96 5.17 16.00
C GLN A 74 3.24 6.06 14.78
N MET A 75 2.24 6.23 13.90
CA MET A 75 2.35 7.13 12.75
C MET A 75 2.57 8.58 13.18
N SER A 76 1.77 9.05 14.15
CA SER A 76 1.85 10.39 14.76
C SER A 76 3.21 10.69 15.37
N ASN A 77 3.84 9.70 16.02
CA ASN A 77 5.18 9.81 16.59
C ASN A 77 6.28 9.93 15.52
N ASN A 78 6.11 9.26 14.37
CA ASN A 78 7.09 9.26 13.29
C ASN A 78 6.91 10.42 12.29
N LEU A 79 5.72 11.00 12.26
CA LEU A 79 5.34 12.06 11.33
C LEU A 79 6.31 13.26 11.28
N PRO A 80 6.81 13.80 12.41
CA PRO A 80 7.68 14.98 12.36
C PRO A 80 8.98 14.73 11.60
N VAL A 81 9.58 13.55 11.78
CA VAL A 81 10.82 13.15 11.11
C VAL A 81 10.56 12.95 9.62
N MET A 82 9.48 12.24 9.28
CA MET A 82 9.12 12.00 7.88
C MET A 82 8.86 13.31 7.13
N MET A 83 8.11 14.24 7.73
CA MET A 83 7.80 15.53 7.12
C MET A 83 9.05 16.39 6.94
N ARG A 84 9.94 16.44 7.94
CA ARG A 84 11.22 17.17 7.82
C ARG A 84 12.04 16.63 6.65
N ASN A 85 12.24 15.31 6.60
CA ASN A 85 13.03 14.68 5.54
C ASN A 85 12.42 14.92 4.16
N SER A 86 11.09 14.79 4.02
CA SER A 86 10.39 15.03 2.75
C SER A 86 10.48 16.49 2.32
N MET A 87 10.38 17.43 3.27
CA MET A 87 10.49 18.86 3.02
C MET A 87 11.90 19.24 2.53
N GLU A 88 12.94 18.79 3.24
CA GLU A 88 14.34 19.03 2.86
C GLU A 88 14.66 18.44 1.48
N ALA A 89 14.24 17.20 1.23
CA ALA A 89 14.43 16.56 -0.07
C ALA A 89 13.77 17.34 -1.20
N GLY A 90 12.53 17.82 -1.00
CA GLY A 90 11.80 18.61 -1.99
C GLY A 90 12.48 19.95 -2.30
N ILE A 91 12.99 20.65 -1.29
CA ILE A 91 13.72 21.92 -1.49
C ILE A 91 15.05 21.67 -2.21
N ASN A 92 15.78 20.63 -1.80
CA ASN A 92 17.07 20.29 -2.39
C ASN A 92 16.96 19.85 -3.86
N ALA A 93 15.88 19.14 -4.21
CA ALA A 93 15.61 18.69 -5.57
C ALA A 93 15.16 19.82 -6.52
N ASN A 94 14.78 20.99 -6.01
CA ASN A 94 14.31 22.09 -6.87
C ASN A 94 15.48 22.72 -7.66
N PRO A 95 15.50 22.62 -9.01
CA PRO A 95 16.57 23.19 -9.83
C PRO A 95 16.45 24.72 -10.00
N GLN A 96 15.31 25.32 -9.65
CA GLN A 96 15.08 26.76 -9.77
C GLN A 96 15.65 27.57 -8.60
N LEU A 97 16.06 26.91 -7.51
CA LEU A 97 16.61 27.58 -6.34
C LEU A 97 18.13 27.48 -6.32
N GLY A 98 18.81 28.62 -6.12
CA GLY A 98 20.24 28.64 -5.83
C GLY A 98 20.54 28.09 -4.41
N PRO A 99 21.80 27.78 -4.09
CA PRO A 99 22.18 27.22 -2.78
C PRO A 99 21.75 28.09 -1.58
N GLN A 100 21.85 29.41 -1.71
CA GLN A 100 21.44 30.34 -0.65
C GLN A 100 19.91 30.37 -0.49
N ASP A 101 19.17 30.39 -1.60
CA ASP A 101 17.70 30.38 -1.58
C ASP A 101 17.16 29.07 -0.99
N LYS A 102 17.83 27.94 -1.26
CA LYS A 102 17.50 26.64 -0.63
C LYS A 102 17.65 26.69 0.88
N GLN A 103 18.75 27.25 1.39
CA GLN A 103 18.95 27.37 2.83
C GLN A 103 17.89 28.26 3.49
N VAL A 104 17.57 29.40 2.87
CA VAL A 104 16.50 30.29 3.35
C VAL A 104 15.14 29.59 3.32
N ALA A 105 14.86 28.82 2.26
CA ALA A 105 13.62 28.06 2.14
C ALA A 105 13.51 26.97 3.22
N ILE A 106 14.60 26.26 3.53
CA ILE A 106 14.63 25.25 4.61
C ILE A 106 14.29 25.91 5.95
N VAL A 107 14.99 26.98 6.33
CA VAL A 107 14.75 27.69 7.61
C VAL A 107 13.29 28.17 7.71
N LYS A 108 12.75 28.75 6.63
CA LYS A 108 11.36 29.22 6.59
C LYS A 108 10.36 28.07 6.72
N ALA A 109 10.65 26.92 6.13
CA ALA A 109 9.78 25.76 6.16
C ALA A 109 9.84 25.06 7.53
N GLU A 110 11.03 24.93 8.14
CA GLU A 110 11.22 24.45 9.51
C GLU A 110 10.44 25.28 10.53
N ALA A 111 10.41 26.61 10.38
CA ALA A 111 9.64 27.48 11.28
C ALA A 111 8.12 27.21 11.24
N ARG A 112 7.61 26.68 10.13
CA ARG A 112 6.19 26.33 9.95
C ARG A 112 5.88 24.90 10.35
N LEU A 113 6.88 24.02 10.32
CA LEU A 113 6.73 22.59 10.51
C LEU A 113 6.03 22.21 11.84
N PRO A 114 6.35 22.82 13.01
CA PRO A 114 5.68 22.48 14.26
C PRO A 114 4.16 22.67 14.23
N ALA A 115 3.68 23.74 13.59
CA ALA A 115 2.24 24.00 13.50
C ALA A 115 1.54 22.97 12.61
N VAL A 116 2.15 22.60 11.49
CA VAL A 116 1.62 21.57 10.58
C VAL A 116 1.62 20.20 11.26
N VAL A 117 2.73 19.85 11.91
CA VAL A 117 2.85 18.61 12.69
C VAL A 117 1.76 18.55 13.75
N LYS A 118 1.58 19.61 14.54
CA LYS A 118 0.54 19.65 15.58
C LYS A 118 -0.86 19.42 15.00
N ALA A 119 -1.21 20.11 13.91
CA ALA A 119 -2.53 19.95 13.28
C ALA A 119 -2.77 18.51 12.79
N LEU A 120 -1.75 17.88 12.20
CA LEU A 120 -1.86 16.47 11.77
C LEU A 120 -1.90 15.50 12.95
N GLN A 121 -1.16 15.76 14.02
CA GLN A 121 -1.22 14.95 15.24
C GLN A 121 -2.60 15.04 15.90
N GLU A 122 -3.20 16.22 15.96
CA GLU A 122 -4.57 16.43 16.45
C GLU A 122 -5.59 15.69 15.58
N PHE A 123 -5.45 15.77 14.26
CA PHE A 123 -6.29 15.01 13.32
C PHE A 123 -6.20 13.49 13.56
N LEU A 124 -4.98 12.95 13.71
CA LEU A 124 -4.76 11.52 13.94
C LEU A 124 -5.18 11.05 15.33
N ALA A 125 -5.24 11.96 16.30
CA ALA A 125 -5.68 11.67 17.66
C ALA A 125 -7.20 11.75 17.83
N ASP A 126 -7.96 12.21 16.82
CA ASP A 126 -9.41 12.31 16.91
C ASP A 126 -10.04 10.90 16.99
N PRO A 127 -10.71 10.52 18.11
CA PRO A 127 -11.36 9.23 18.21
C PRO A 127 -12.46 9.00 17.16
N LYS A 128 -13.04 10.07 16.60
CA LYS A 128 -14.03 9.98 15.53
C LYS A 128 -13.43 9.41 14.25
N LEU A 129 -12.15 9.67 13.98
CA LEU A 129 -11.47 9.08 12.82
C LEU A 129 -11.48 7.55 12.91
N VAL A 130 -11.24 7.00 14.11
CA VAL A 130 -11.32 5.55 14.34
C VAL A 130 -12.76 5.06 14.22
N ASP A 131 -13.74 5.82 14.72
CA ASP A 131 -15.17 5.48 14.59
C ASP A 131 -15.60 5.38 13.13
N GLU A 132 -15.24 6.37 12.32
CA GLU A 132 -15.52 6.44 10.88
C GLU A 132 -14.86 5.27 10.16
N MET A 133 -13.57 5.00 10.41
CA MET A 133 -12.89 3.84 9.81
C MET A 133 -13.56 2.50 10.17
N MET A 134 -13.93 2.31 11.43
CA MET A 134 -14.64 1.10 11.85
C MET A 134 -16.01 0.99 11.16
N SER A 135 -16.71 2.11 10.97
CA SER A 135 -18.00 2.14 10.27
C SER A 135 -17.88 1.76 8.78
N GLU A 136 -16.81 2.21 8.12
CA GLU A 136 -16.52 1.90 6.71
C GLU A 136 -16.04 0.45 6.51
N ILE A 137 -15.38 -0.14 7.52
CA ILE A 137 -14.92 -1.53 7.46
C ILE A 137 -16.05 -2.52 7.78
N ALA A 138 -17.05 -2.12 8.57
CA ALA A 138 -18.12 -3.03 9.00
C ALA A 138 -18.88 -3.70 7.82
N PRO A 139 -19.23 -2.99 6.73
CA PRO A 139 -19.83 -3.61 5.55
C PRO A 139 -18.97 -4.70 4.90
N LEU A 140 -17.63 -4.61 4.96
CA LEU A 140 -16.75 -5.65 4.43
C LEU A 140 -16.97 -6.97 5.17
N TYR A 141 -17.15 -6.95 6.49
CA TYR A 141 -17.45 -8.16 7.25
C TYR A 141 -18.85 -8.69 6.95
N ALA A 142 -19.84 -7.79 6.85
CA ALA A 142 -21.22 -8.15 6.51
C ALA A 142 -21.35 -8.79 5.11
N ALA A 143 -20.50 -8.39 4.16
CA ALA A 143 -20.52 -8.91 2.80
C ALA A 143 -19.84 -10.29 2.67
N ASN A 144 -18.93 -10.65 3.58
CA ASN A 144 -18.11 -11.85 3.47
C ASN A 144 -18.48 -12.94 4.48
N PHE A 145 -19.22 -12.60 5.53
CA PHE A 145 -19.60 -13.54 6.59
C PHE A 145 -21.08 -13.41 6.91
N SER A 146 -21.74 -14.54 7.15
CA SER A 146 -23.07 -14.56 7.75
C SER A 146 -23.02 -14.05 9.19
N VAL A 147 -24.18 -13.59 9.71
CA VAL A 147 -24.31 -13.18 11.11
C VAL A 147 -23.90 -14.31 12.08
N ALA A 148 -24.20 -15.56 11.73
CA ALA A 148 -23.83 -16.71 12.53
C ALA A 148 -22.31 -16.89 12.62
N GLU A 149 -21.60 -16.77 11.49
CA GLU A 149 -20.14 -16.85 11.42
C GLU A 149 -19.47 -15.69 12.17
N ILE A 150 -19.97 -14.46 12.02
CA ILE A 150 -19.47 -13.28 12.75
C ILE A 150 -19.58 -13.49 14.27
N LYS A 151 -20.69 -14.08 14.74
CA LYS A 151 -20.87 -14.43 16.16
C LYS A 151 -19.89 -15.51 16.60
N GLN A 152 -19.68 -16.55 15.80
CA GLN A 152 -18.70 -17.60 16.12
C GLN A 152 -17.27 -17.05 16.16
N LEU A 153 -16.88 -16.19 15.22
CA LEU A 153 -15.59 -15.50 15.25
C LEU A 153 -15.43 -14.66 16.52
N SER A 154 -16.49 -13.95 16.92
CA SER A 154 -16.49 -13.18 18.18
C SER A 154 -16.22 -14.06 19.40
N VAL A 155 -16.86 -15.25 19.45
CA VAL A 155 -16.63 -16.23 20.53
C VAL A 155 -15.19 -16.72 20.51
N PHE A 156 -14.66 -17.07 19.34
CA PHE A 156 -13.28 -17.53 19.20
C PHE A 156 -12.28 -16.48 19.68
N TYR A 157 -12.36 -15.24 19.18
CA TYR A 157 -11.40 -14.19 19.54
C TYR A 157 -11.50 -13.74 21.01
N ARG A 158 -12.65 -13.93 21.67
CA ARG A 158 -12.79 -13.75 23.13
C ARG A 158 -12.16 -14.85 23.95
N SER A 159 -11.94 -16.04 23.39
CA SER A 159 -11.31 -17.14 24.13
C SER A 159 -9.84 -16.82 24.42
N PRO A 160 -9.24 -17.40 25.49
CA PRO A 160 -7.81 -17.25 25.77
C PRO A 160 -6.92 -17.67 24.60
N LEU A 161 -7.33 -18.69 23.85
CA LEU A 161 -6.61 -19.14 22.66
C LEU A 161 -6.72 -18.13 21.52
N GLY A 162 -7.91 -17.61 21.23
CA GLY A 162 -8.12 -16.62 20.17
C GLY A 162 -7.40 -15.31 20.45
N ALA A 163 -7.43 -14.83 21.70
CA ALA A 163 -6.66 -13.67 22.13
C ALA A 163 -5.15 -13.88 21.98
N LYS A 164 -4.64 -15.07 22.38
CA LYS A 164 -3.24 -15.44 22.19
C LYS A 164 -2.86 -15.52 20.71
N MET A 165 -3.73 -16.09 19.87
CA MET A 165 -3.52 -16.17 18.42
C MET A 165 -3.43 -14.78 17.81
N LEU A 166 -4.35 -13.88 18.15
CA LEU A 166 -4.37 -12.50 17.67
C LEU A 166 -3.07 -11.76 18.06
N ALA A 167 -2.64 -11.89 19.31
CA ALA A 167 -1.41 -11.25 19.81
C ALA A 167 -0.14 -11.81 19.15
N LEU A 168 -0.09 -13.12 18.86
CA LEU A 168 1.09 -13.76 18.27
C LEU A 168 1.13 -13.68 16.73
N SER A 169 0.01 -13.42 16.06
CA SER A 169 -0.09 -13.44 14.60
C SER A 169 0.97 -12.55 13.92
N PRO A 170 1.20 -11.29 14.32
CA PRO A 170 2.23 -10.44 13.70
C PRO A 170 3.65 -11.02 13.86
N LYS A 171 3.96 -11.58 15.04
CA LYS A 171 5.26 -12.20 15.32
C LYS A 171 5.48 -13.43 14.43
N LEU A 172 4.50 -14.32 14.35
CA LEU A 172 4.58 -15.53 13.54
C LEU A 172 4.71 -15.20 12.05
N MET A 173 3.98 -14.20 11.54
CA MET A 173 4.13 -13.73 10.16
C MET A 173 5.54 -13.17 9.91
N SER A 174 6.06 -12.34 10.81
CA SER A 174 7.41 -11.77 10.71
C SER A 174 8.50 -12.85 10.69
N GLU A 175 8.47 -13.77 11.66
CA GLU A 175 9.43 -14.87 11.75
C GLU A 175 9.32 -15.82 10.54
N GLY A 176 8.10 -16.09 10.08
CA GLY A 176 7.84 -16.88 8.88
C GLY A 176 8.48 -16.28 7.62
N MET A 177 8.34 -14.96 7.42
CA MET A 177 8.99 -14.26 6.32
C MET A 177 10.53 -14.34 6.40
N GLN A 178 11.11 -14.15 7.59
CA GLN A 178 12.56 -14.26 7.79
C GLN A 178 13.08 -15.67 7.48
N ILE A 179 12.34 -16.70 7.89
CA ILE A 179 12.66 -18.09 7.55
C ILE A 179 12.60 -18.28 6.03
N GLY A 180 11.55 -17.77 5.38
CA GLY A 180 11.40 -17.81 3.93
C GLY A 180 12.60 -17.21 3.20
N GLN A 181 13.00 -15.99 3.59
CA GLN A 181 14.18 -15.31 3.03
C GLN A 181 15.45 -16.15 3.19
N ARG A 182 15.68 -16.73 4.37
CA ARG A 182 16.84 -17.62 4.63
C ARG A 182 16.81 -18.87 3.76
N VAL A 183 15.65 -19.47 3.57
CA VAL A 183 15.49 -20.66 2.72
C VAL A 183 15.77 -20.32 1.26
N VAL A 184 15.23 -19.21 0.76
CA VAL A 184 15.49 -18.74 -0.62
C VAL A 184 16.98 -18.47 -0.82
N ALA A 185 17.62 -17.72 0.08
CA ALA A 185 19.05 -17.42 -0.02
C ALA A 185 19.92 -18.69 -0.09
N ARG A 186 19.63 -19.69 0.76
CA ARG A 186 20.35 -20.99 0.72
C ARG A 186 20.14 -21.76 -0.58
N ARG A 187 18.96 -21.66 -1.20
CA ARG A 187 18.64 -22.37 -2.45
C ARG A 187 19.12 -21.62 -3.70
N MET A 188 19.23 -20.30 -3.64
CA MET A 188 19.72 -19.47 -4.76
C MET A 188 21.21 -19.64 -5.00
N ALA A 189 22.03 -19.80 -3.96
CA ALA A 189 23.47 -19.98 -4.11
C ALA A 189 23.86 -21.14 -5.06
N PRO A 190 23.39 -22.39 -4.86
CA PRO A 190 23.73 -23.48 -5.78
C PRO A 190 23.10 -23.31 -7.18
N LEU A 191 21.91 -22.71 -7.29
CA LEU A 191 21.31 -22.44 -8.60
C LEU A 191 22.18 -21.47 -9.42
N MET A 192 22.67 -20.39 -8.81
CA MET A 192 23.56 -19.44 -9.48
C MET A 192 24.87 -20.09 -9.92
N GLN A 193 25.42 -21.00 -9.12
CA GLN A 193 26.61 -21.77 -9.51
C GLN A 193 26.34 -22.67 -10.72
N GLN A 194 25.18 -23.35 -10.76
CA GLN A 194 24.79 -24.17 -11.90
C GLN A 194 24.60 -23.35 -13.18
N LEU A 195 23.95 -22.19 -13.08
CA LEU A 195 23.76 -21.29 -14.22
C LEU A 195 25.09 -20.78 -14.77
N GLN A 196 26.01 -20.37 -13.90
CA GLN A 196 27.35 -19.94 -14.30
C GLN A 196 28.15 -21.06 -15.00
N ALA A 197 28.08 -22.28 -14.47
CA ALA A 197 28.74 -23.43 -15.09
C ALA A 197 28.15 -23.76 -16.47
N ALA A 198 26.83 -23.70 -16.62
CA ALA A 198 26.15 -23.93 -17.90
C ALA A 198 26.52 -22.85 -18.95
N GLU A 199 26.60 -21.58 -18.56
CA GLU A 199 27.03 -20.50 -19.44
C GLU A 199 28.48 -20.67 -19.91
N GLN A 200 29.38 -21.12 -19.03
CA GLN A 200 30.77 -21.38 -19.39
C GLN A 200 30.90 -22.57 -20.35
N ALA A 201 30.14 -23.65 -20.11
CA ALA A 201 30.10 -24.79 -21.02
C ALA A 201 29.57 -24.40 -22.41
N GLY A 202 28.49 -23.61 -22.47
CA GLY A 202 27.94 -23.10 -23.74
C GLY A 202 28.91 -22.20 -24.52
N LYS A 203 29.71 -21.38 -23.83
CA LYS A 203 30.76 -20.56 -24.46
C LYS A 203 31.94 -21.39 -24.98
N ALA A 204 32.32 -22.46 -24.27
CA ALA A 204 33.39 -23.36 -24.70
C ALA A 204 33.00 -24.18 -25.95
N GLU A 205 31.72 -24.58 -26.04
CA GLU A 205 31.19 -25.31 -27.19
C GLU A 205 31.10 -24.42 -28.45
N GLN A 206 30.77 -23.13 -28.29
CA GLN A 206 30.78 -22.15 -29.38
C GLN A 206 32.20 -21.73 -29.84
N ALA A 207 33.21 -21.91 -29.00
CA ALA A 207 34.60 -21.56 -29.31
C ALA A 207 35.38 -22.70 -30.01
N THR A 208 34.78 -23.87 -30.21
CA THR A 208 35.41 -24.96 -30.95
C THR A 208 35.18 -24.75 -32.45
N PRO A 209 36.23 -24.46 -33.26
CA PRO A 209 36.04 -24.19 -34.68
C PRO A 209 35.60 -25.47 -35.40
N ALA A 210 34.48 -25.39 -36.12
CA ALA A 210 34.08 -26.38 -37.11
C ALA A 210 35.14 -26.41 -38.23
N GLY A 211 36.17 -27.25 -38.08
CA GLY A 211 37.27 -27.24 -39.02
C GLY A 211 38.33 -28.29 -38.74
N LYS A 212 38.02 -29.54 -39.07
CA LYS A 212 38.92 -30.44 -39.81
C LYS A 212 38.12 -31.64 -40.31
N VAL A 213 37.51 -31.47 -41.48
CA VAL A 213 37.21 -32.61 -42.36
C VAL A 213 38.53 -32.93 -43.04
N GLU A 214 39.24 -33.94 -42.54
CA GLU A 214 40.45 -34.45 -43.16
C GLU A 214 40.06 -35.53 -44.18
N LYS A 215 40.69 -35.44 -45.36
CA LYS A 215 40.47 -36.26 -46.56
C LYS A 215 40.86 -37.71 -46.38
#